data_AF-A0A4R8WHC7-F1
#
_entry.id   AF-A0A4R8WHC7-F1
#
_cell.length_a   1.000
_cell.length_b   1.000
_cell.length_c   1.000
_cell.angle_alpha   90.00
_cell.angle_beta   90.00
_cell.angle_gamma   90.00
#
_symmetry.space_group_name_H-M   'P 1'
#
loop_
_entity.id
_entity.type
_entity.pdbx_description
1 polymer ?
#
loop_
_entity_poly.entity_id
_entity_poly.type
_entity_poly.pdbx_seq_one_letter_code
_entity_poly.pdbx_strand_id
1 'polypeptide(L)'
;MGSMLFTSMAALGQMEHEIKRERVLDSIAKRRAAGKDLGGRPRIITDSPVGNARRLMEGGEPAAQVALDLGMSRATFYGRARALGLLPDQSDGQILTRDAAKFN
;
A
#
# COMPACT_ATOMS: atom_id res chain seq x y z
N MET A 1 -32.70 -22.85 27.67
CA MET A 1 -33.51 -22.67 26.43
C MET A 1 -33.04 -21.48 25.57
N GLY A 2 -32.46 -20.40 26.12
CA GLY A 2 -32.02 -19.25 25.31
C GLY A 2 -30.79 -19.47 24.42
N SER A 3 -29.86 -20.37 24.78
CA SER A 3 -28.64 -20.55 24.00
C SER A 3 -28.89 -21.18 22.63
N MET A 4 -29.87 -22.08 22.50
CA MET A 4 -30.19 -22.71 21.21
C MET A 4 -30.69 -21.69 20.19
N LEU A 5 -31.60 -20.79 20.61
CA LEU A 5 -32.08 -19.72 19.73
C LEU A 5 -30.95 -18.78 19.33
N PHE A 6 -30.10 -18.39 20.28
CA PHE A 6 -28.93 -17.55 20.00
C PHE A 6 -27.99 -18.20 18.98
N THR A 7 -27.67 -19.49 19.15
CA THR A 7 -26.81 -20.23 18.21
C THR A 7 -27.45 -20.34 16.83
N SER A 8 -28.75 -20.62 16.73
CA SER A 8 -29.44 -20.66 15.44
C SER A 8 -29.42 -19.30 14.74
N MET A 9 -29.67 -18.21 15.47
CA MET A 9 -29.60 -16.86 14.90
C MET A 9 -28.18 -16.47 14.49
N ALA A 10 -27.16 -16.87 15.26
CA ALA A 10 -25.77 -16.66 14.91
C ALA A 10 -25.38 -17.42 13.62
N ALA A 11 -25.83 -18.68 13.48
CA ALA A 11 -25.59 -19.47 12.28
C ALA A 11 -26.26 -18.85 11.04
N LEU A 12 -27.49 -18.36 11.16
CA LEU A 12 -28.17 -17.65 10.08
C LEU A 12 -27.46 -16.34 9.71
N GLY A 13 -27.06 -15.54 10.70
CA GLY A 13 -26.31 -14.30 10.47
C GLY A 13 -24.98 -14.55 9.75
N GLN A 14 -24.29 -15.64 10.11
CA GLN A 14 -23.06 -16.06 9.45
C GLN A 14 -23.31 -16.47 7.99
N MET A 15 -24.34 -17.28 7.74
CA MET A 15 -24.73 -17.69 6.38
C MET A 15 -25.04 -16.46 5.50
N GLU A 16 -25.82 -15.50 6.01
CA GLU A 16 -26.14 -14.27 5.27
C GLU A 16 -24.89 -13.43 4.97
N HIS A 17 -23.96 -13.34 5.92
CA HIS A 17 -22.69 -12.64 5.73
C HIS A 17 -21.84 -13.30 4.64
N GLU A 18 -21.78 -14.63 4.62
CA GLU A 18 -21.06 -15.39 3.60
C GLU A 18 -21.65 -15.16 2.19
N ILE A 19 -22.98 -15.20 2.04
CA ILE A 19 -23.65 -14.92 0.76
C ILE A 19 -23.36 -13.49 0.28
N LYS A 20 -23.41 -12.51 1.19
CA LYS A 20 -23.09 -11.11 0.84
C LYS A 20 -21.62 -10.97 0.41
N ARG A 21 -20.71 -11.64 1.12
CA ARG A 21 -19.28 -11.63 0.82
C ARG A 21 -19.00 -12.22 -0.56
N GLU A 22 -19.60 -13.37 -0.88
CA GLU A 22 -19.46 -14.03 -2.18
C GLU A 22 -19.85 -13.09 -3.33
N ARG A 23 -21.00 -12.42 -3.23
CA ARG A 23 -21.46 -11.45 -4.24
C ARG A 23 -20.50 -10.27 -4.41
N VAL A 24 -19.89 -9.79 -3.33
CA VAL A 24 -18.90 -8.70 -3.40
C VAL A 24 -17.64 -9.19 -4.12
N LEU A 25 -17.16 -10.40 -3.83
CA LEU A 25 -16.00 -10.99 -4.49
C LEU A 25 -16.27 -11.19 -6.00
N ASP A 26 -17.43 -11.72 -6.37
CA ASP A 26 -17.84 -11.86 -7.77
C ASP A 26 -17.87 -10.53 -8.51
N SER A 27 -18.39 -9.48 -7.87
CA SER A 27 -18.41 -8.13 -8.43
C SER A 27 -17.00 -7.56 -8.61
N ILE A 28 -16.12 -7.75 -7.64
CA ILE A 28 -14.71 -7.33 -7.72
C ILE A 28 -14.00 -8.09 -8.84
N ALA A 29 -14.22 -9.41 -8.96
CA ALA A 29 -13.63 -10.23 -10.01
C ALA A 29 -14.07 -9.75 -11.41
N LYS A 30 -15.37 -9.50 -11.60
CA LYS A 30 -15.92 -8.92 -12.85
C LYS A 30 -15.32 -7.56 -13.17
N ARG A 31 -15.22 -6.66 -12.19
CA ARG A 31 -14.60 -5.33 -12.40
C ARG A 31 -13.12 -5.43 -12.74
N ARG A 32 -12.38 -6.32 -12.05
CA ARG A 32 -10.97 -6.58 -12.33
C ARG A 32 -10.77 -7.09 -13.75
N ALA A 33 -11.56 -8.07 -14.19
CA ALA A 33 -11.50 -8.60 -15.56
C ALA A 33 -11.81 -7.53 -16.61
N ALA A 34 -12.73 -6.61 -16.31
CA ALA A 34 -13.04 -5.46 -17.16
C ALA A 34 -12.02 -4.31 -17.06
N GLY A 35 -10.96 -4.43 -16.26
CA GLY A 35 -9.98 -3.37 -16.03
C GLY A 35 -10.55 -2.11 -15.36
N LYS A 36 -11.70 -2.22 -14.70
CA LYS A 36 -12.38 -1.10 -14.04
C LYS A 36 -11.84 -0.88 -12.63
N ASP A 37 -12.01 0.34 -12.13
CA ASP A 37 -11.65 0.69 -10.77
C ASP A 37 -12.39 -0.19 -9.74
N LEU A 38 -11.63 -0.74 -8.80
CA LEU A 38 -12.13 -1.57 -7.70
C LEU A 38 -12.65 -0.72 -6.53
N GLY A 39 -12.43 0.59 -6.58
CA GLY A 39 -12.73 1.53 -5.51
C GLY A 39 -11.59 1.63 -4.50
N GLY A 40 -11.87 2.22 -3.34
CA GLY A 40 -10.86 2.50 -2.31
C GLY A 40 -10.30 3.92 -2.42
N ARG A 41 -9.14 4.16 -1.79
CA ARG A 41 -8.54 5.49 -1.78
C ARG A 41 -7.97 5.81 -3.17
N PRO A 42 -8.42 6.88 -3.83
CA PRO A 42 -7.89 7.25 -5.13
C PRO A 42 -6.40 7.59 -5.03
N ARG A 43 -5.64 7.19 -6.04
CA ARG A 43 -4.22 7.50 -6.13
C ARG A 43 -4.05 8.96 -6.55
N ILE A 44 -3.50 9.77 -5.65
CA ILE A 44 -3.20 11.19 -5.92
C ILE A 44 -1.87 11.35 -6.66
N ILE A 45 -0.84 10.61 -6.24
CA ILE A 45 0.51 10.70 -6.84
C ILE A 45 0.64 9.73 -8.01
N THR A 46 0.73 10.27 -9.23
CA THR A 46 0.93 9.51 -10.48
C THR A 46 2.38 9.04 -10.62
N ASP A 47 2.69 8.23 -11.64
CA ASP A 47 4.04 7.67 -11.83
C ASP A 47 5.04 8.70 -12.38
N SER A 48 4.56 9.71 -13.12
CA SER A 48 5.39 10.75 -13.75
C SER A 48 6.20 11.58 -12.73
N PRO A 49 5.60 12.14 -11.66
CA PRO A 49 6.35 12.85 -10.62
C PRO A 49 7.44 12.00 -9.96
N VAL A 50 7.22 10.69 -9.81
CA VAL A 50 8.19 9.77 -9.19
C VAL A 50 9.38 9.54 -10.12
N GLY A 51 9.14 9.41 -11.42
CA GLY A 51 10.20 9.33 -12.43
C GLY A 51 11.03 10.62 -12.51
N ASN A 52 10.37 11.78 -12.44
CA ASN A 52 11.06 13.08 -12.40
C ASN A 52 11.91 13.23 -11.14
N ALA A 53 11.36 12.88 -9.97
CA ALA A 53 12.08 12.87 -8.71
C ALA A 53 13.37 12.05 -8.76
N ARG A 54 13.31 10.86 -9.40
CA ARG A 54 14.49 10.00 -9.58
C ARG A 54 15.58 10.69 -10.40
N ARG A 55 15.21 11.37 -11.50
CA ARG A 55 16.17 12.09 -12.35
C ARG A 55 16.83 13.25 -11.59
N LEU A 56 16.06 13.97 -10.77
CA LEU A 56 16.59 15.04 -9.92
C LEU A 56 17.59 14.49 -8.88
N MET A 57 17.28 13.34 -8.28
CA MET A 57 18.20 12.66 -7.38
C MET A 57 19.47 12.15 -8.08
N GLU A 58 19.36 11.64 -9.31
CA GLU A 58 20.53 11.28 -10.13
C GLU A 58 21.40 12.50 -10.46
N GLY A 59 20.79 13.69 -10.53
CA GLY A 59 21.47 14.98 -10.65
C GLY A 59 22.13 15.51 -9.37
N GLY A 60 22.01 14.79 -8.25
CA GLY A 60 22.64 15.13 -6.97
C GLY A 60 21.75 15.86 -5.96
N GLU A 61 20.48 16.11 -6.27
CA GLU A 61 19.55 16.76 -5.34
C GLU A 61 19.14 15.81 -4.18
N PRO A 62 19.05 16.30 -2.93
CA PRO A 62 18.69 15.47 -1.81
C PRO A 62 17.21 15.03 -1.89
N ALA A 63 16.98 13.72 -1.79
CA ALA A 63 15.66 13.09 -1.92
C ALA A 63 14.57 13.70 -1.02
N ALA A 64 14.95 14.21 0.15
CA ALA A 64 14.01 14.84 1.08
C ALA A 64 13.44 16.16 0.53
N GLN A 65 14.30 16.97 -0.11
CA GLN A 65 13.91 18.23 -0.72
C GLN A 65 13.06 17.98 -1.96
N VAL A 66 13.52 17.07 -2.84
CA VAL A 66 12.80 16.69 -4.06
C VAL A 66 11.39 16.17 -3.74
N ALA A 67 11.22 15.35 -2.70
CA ALA A 67 9.91 14.85 -2.30
C ALA A 67 9.00 15.99 -1.79
N LEU A 68 9.54 16.91 -0.99
CA LEU A 68 8.83 18.07 -0.47
C LEU A 68 8.35 18.98 -1.60
N ASP A 69 9.23 19.29 -2.55
CA ASP A 69 8.92 20.16 -3.70
C ASP A 69 7.82 19.56 -4.59
N LEU A 70 7.76 18.22 -4.66
CA LEU A 70 6.72 17.49 -5.38
C LEU A 70 5.45 17.23 -4.55
N GLY A 71 5.36 17.80 -3.34
CA GLY A 71 4.19 17.70 -2.48
C GLY A 71 3.94 16.29 -1.93
N MET A 72 4.98 15.44 -1.83
CA MET A 72 4.86 14.08 -1.31
C MET A 72 5.79 13.84 -0.11
N SER A 73 5.37 12.97 0.81
CA SER A 73 6.27 12.56 1.89
C SER A 73 7.39 11.66 1.34
N ARG A 74 8.51 11.61 2.06
CA ARG A 74 9.62 10.67 1.75
C ARG A 74 9.11 9.23 1.66
N ALA A 75 8.25 8.82 2.57
CA ALA A 75 7.67 7.47 2.58
C ALA A 75 6.86 7.19 1.31
N THR A 76 6.06 8.16 0.84
CA THR A 76 5.32 8.04 -0.41
C THR A 76 6.26 7.92 -1.60
N PHE A 77 7.32 8.74 -1.67
CA PHE A 77 8.31 8.64 -2.73
C PHE A 77 8.98 7.25 -2.76
N TYR A 78 9.57 6.82 -1.65
CA TYR A 78 10.28 5.54 -1.57
C TYR A 78 9.37 4.34 -1.85
N GLY A 79 8.14 4.34 -1.31
CA GLY A 79 7.17 3.28 -1.58
C GLY A 79 6.80 3.21 -3.06
N ARG A 80 6.62 4.36 -3.72
CA ARG A 80 6.26 4.41 -5.15
C ARG A 80 7.44 4.07 -6.05
N ALA A 81 8.63 4.58 -5.75
CA ALA A 81 9.83 4.27 -6.50
C ALA A 81 10.17 2.77 -6.44
N ARG A 82 9.99 2.10 -5.30
CA ARG A 82 10.10 0.63 -5.20
C ARG A 82 9.05 -0.09 -6.04
N ALA A 83 7.78 0.33 -5.96
CA ALA A 83 6.71 -0.27 -6.76
C ALA A 83 6.93 -0.12 -8.28
N LEU A 84 7.68 0.91 -8.71
CA LEU A 84 8.05 1.16 -10.09
C LEU A 84 9.41 0.55 -10.49
N GLY A 85 10.10 -0.15 -9.58
CA GLY A 85 11.44 -0.70 -9.83
C GLY A 85 12.53 0.36 -10.03
N LEU A 86 12.29 1.59 -9.59
CA LEU A 86 13.20 2.73 -9.76
C LEU A 86 14.28 2.81 -8.68
N LEU A 87 14.17 1.98 -7.64
CA LEU A 87 15.16 1.82 -6.59
C LEU A 87 15.47 0.33 -6.44
N PRO A 88 16.75 -0.04 -6.20
CA PRO A 88 17.09 -1.43 -5.92
C PRO A 88 16.33 -1.93 -4.69
N ASP A 89 15.87 -3.18 -4.74
CA ASP A 89 15.25 -3.81 -3.59
C ASP A 89 16.28 -3.89 -2.47
N GLN A 90 15.99 -3.24 -1.34
CA GLN A 90 16.84 -3.35 -0.16
C GLN A 90 16.32 -4.50 0.69
N SER A 91 16.46 -5.72 0.17
CA SER A 91 16.36 -6.94 0.98
C SER A 91 17.71 -7.36 1.55
N ASP A 92 18.82 -6.85 1.04
CA ASP A 92 20.15 -7.37 1.37
C ASP A 92 21.05 -6.26 1.93
N GLY A 93 21.13 -6.21 3.26
CA GLY A 93 22.24 -5.59 3.98
C GLY A 93 22.09 -4.13 4.38
N GLN A 94 22.44 -3.86 5.65
CA GLN A 94 22.53 -2.55 6.31
C GLN A 94 21.27 -2.05 7.04
N ILE A 95 20.80 -2.88 7.99
CA ILE A 95 20.65 -2.35 9.36
C ILE A 95 22.07 -2.16 9.90
N LEU A 96 22.82 -1.18 9.37
CA LEU A 96 24.08 -0.77 9.98
C LEU A 96 23.74 0.13 11.16
N THR A 97 23.83 -0.47 12.35
CA THR A 97 24.62 0.10 13.44
C THR A 97 24.47 1.61 13.62
N ARG A 98 23.26 2.05 13.98
CA ARG A 98 23.14 3.19 14.91
C ARG A 98 23.26 2.58 16.30
N ASP A 99 24.20 3.07 17.10
CA ASP A 99 24.45 2.73 18.52
C ASP A 99 25.48 1.64 18.89
N ALA A 100 26.61 1.58 18.18
CA ALA A 100 27.83 0.94 18.72
C ALA A 100 29.07 1.87 18.71
N ALA A 101 28.89 3.20 18.81
CA ALA A 101 30.00 4.16 18.77
C ALA A 101 29.83 5.39 19.68
N LYS A 102 29.12 5.26 20.81
CA LYS A 102 29.05 6.32 21.83
C LYS A 102 28.94 5.76 23.25
N PHE A 103 29.97 5.07 23.71
CA PHE A 103 30.31 5.00 25.14
C PHE A 103 31.81 4.67 25.25
N ASN A 104 32.63 5.72 25.23
CA ASN A 104 33.89 5.80 25.95
C ASN A 104 33.97 7.21 26.54
#